data_AF-G4ZMJ2-F1
#
_entry.id   AF-G4ZMJ2-F1
#
_cell.length_a   1.000
_cell.length_b   1.000
_cell.length_c   1.000
_cell.angle_alpha   90.00
_cell.angle_beta   90.00
_cell.angle_gamma   90.00
#
_symmetry.space_group_name_H-M   'P 1'
#
loop_
_entity.id
_entity.type
_entity.pdbx_description
1 polymer ?
#
loop_
_entity_poly.entity_id
_entity_poly.type
_entity_poly.pdbx_seq_one_letter_code
_entity_poly.pdbx_strand_id
1 'polypeptide(L)'
;IQRRYRAKQKNHLETLEKETQQLRREIAALESRRRGNQTKEDIWNVAAQYFDLFRRGTQLKPRFNAMAATISDNQTALNDGYATEAARRSWCFSQRFDDFEVEPFGLKRMENGSVTIATRTSVTLTERTLRKVFPHLCASHDGRHLRDRLLGQRIVMHGSTYFQWDSDSGRVVNVIAQSDMLTPMLHLLGSLEDVAFVFDKALVSPDFQWK
;
A
#
# COMPACT_ATOMS: atom_id res chain seq x y z
N ILE A 1 -61.62 -19.78 35.81
CA ILE A 1 -60.22 -20.27 35.87
C ILE A 1 -59.50 -20.17 34.51
N GLN A 2 -60.14 -20.48 33.37
CA GLN A 2 -59.52 -20.45 32.02
C GLN A 2 -58.98 -19.09 31.52
N ARG A 3 -59.59 -17.93 31.88
CA ARG A 3 -59.14 -16.61 31.37
C ARG A 3 -57.74 -16.20 31.85
N ARG A 4 -57.41 -16.44 33.13
CA ARG A 4 -56.09 -16.13 33.70
C ARG A 4 -54.98 -16.97 33.07
N TYR A 5 -55.27 -18.23 32.78
CA TYR A 5 -54.32 -19.14 32.13
C TYR A 5 -53.98 -18.69 30.70
N ARG A 6 -54.99 -18.32 29.90
CA ARG A 6 -54.79 -17.80 28.54
C ARG A 6 -54.02 -16.47 28.52
N ALA A 7 -54.30 -15.57 29.45
CA ALA A 7 -53.56 -14.30 29.57
C ALA A 7 -52.08 -14.54 29.93
N LYS A 8 -51.79 -15.50 30.82
CA LYS A 8 -50.42 -15.86 31.21
C LYS A 8 -49.65 -16.49 30.05
N GLN A 9 -50.30 -17.35 29.26
CA GLN A 9 -49.71 -17.90 28.03
C GLN A 9 -49.42 -16.83 26.99
N LYS A 10 -50.35 -15.88 26.78
CA LYS A 10 -50.17 -14.77 25.83
C LYS A 10 -48.98 -13.87 26.23
N ASN A 11 -48.91 -13.45 27.48
CA ASN A 11 -47.78 -12.64 27.97
C ASN A 11 -46.44 -13.38 27.87
N HIS A 12 -46.43 -14.70 28.15
CA HIS A 12 -45.23 -15.49 28.01
C HIS A 12 -44.76 -15.58 26.56
N LEU A 13 -45.70 -15.76 25.62
CA LEU A 13 -45.41 -15.77 24.18
C LEU A 13 -44.85 -14.42 23.70
N GLU A 14 -45.47 -13.32 24.11
CA GLU A 14 -45.00 -11.95 23.77
C GLU A 14 -43.61 -11.64 24.35
N THR A 15 -43.31 -12.18 25.54
CA THR A 15 -41.99 -12.04 26.17
C THR A 15 -40.94 -12.81 25.36
N LEU A 16 -41.24 -14.07 25.02
CA LEU A 16 -40.36 -14.91 24.21
C LEU A 16 -40.10 -14.30 22.83
N GLU A 17 -41.11 -13.70 22.19
CA GLU A 17 -40.96 -13.01 20.90
C GLU A 17 -40.03 -11.80 21.00
N LYS A 18 -40.17 -10.99 22.06
CA LYS A 18 -39.26 -9.86 22.32
C LYS A 18 -37.83 -10.33 22.55
N GLU A 19 -37.64 -11.38 23.33
CA GLU A 19 -36.32 -11.97 23.60
C GLU A 19 -35.70 -12.54 22.33
N THR A 20 -36.45 -13.27 21.50
CA THR A 20 -35.93 -13.77 20.22
C THR A 20 -35.59 -12.64 19.25
N GLN A 21 -36.39 -11.58 19.18
CA GLN A 21 -36.06 -10.41 18.37
C GLN A 21 -34.80 -9.70 18.87
N GLN A 22 -34.64 -9.57 20.18
CA GLN A 22 -33.46 -8.96 20.77
C GLN A 22 -32.20 -9.79 20.52
N LEU A 23 -32.26 -11.10 20.76
CA LEU A 23 -31.16 -12.02 20.47
C LEU A 23 -30.77 -12.00 18.99
N ARG A 24 -31.73 -11.92 18.06
CA ARG A 24 -31.44 -11.79 16.62
C ARG A 24 -30.68 -10.51 16.29
N ARG A 25 -31.04 -9.38 16.92
CA ARG A 25 -30.31 -8.11 16.74
C ARG A 25 -28.89 -8.19 17.30
N GLU A 26 -28.74 -8.80 18.47
CA GLU A 26 -27.42 -8.99 19.11
C GLU A 26 -26.52 -9.92 18.28
N ILE A 27 -27.04 -11.04 17.78
CA ILE A 27 -26.31 -11.94 16.88
C ILE A 27 -25.87 -11.19 15.62
N ALA A 28 -26.78 -10.44 14.98
CA ALA A 28 -26.44 -9.67 13.78
C ALA A 28 -25.33 -8.63 14.06
N ALA A 29 -25.39 -7.93 15.20
CA ALA A 29 -24.37 -6.98 15.61
C ALA A 29 -23.02 -7.66 15.91
N LEU A 30 -23.04 -8.80 16.58
CA LEU A 30 -21.83 -9.58 16.91
C LEU A 30 -21.19 -10.18 15.66
N GLU A 31 -21.98 -10.70 14.72
CA GLU A 31 -21.48 -11.20 13.44
C GLU A 31 -20.88 -10.08 12.58
N SER A 32 -21.51 -8.90 12.54
CA SER A 32 -20.96 -7.73 11.86
C SER A 32 -19.61 -7.32 12.48
N ARG A 33 -19.53 -7.29 13.82
CA ARG A 33 -18.28 -6.99 14.54
C ARG A 33 -17.20 -8.04 14.30
N ARG A 34 -17.56 -9.32 14.25
CA ARG A 34 -16.64 -10.43 13.97
C ARG A 34 -16.10 -10.36 12.54
N ARG A 35 -16.98 -10.20 11.55
CA ARG A 35 -16.58 -10.03 10.13
C ARG A 35 -15.64 -8.84 9.97
N GLY A 36 -16.00 -7.70 10.56
CA GLY A 36 -15.14 -6.52 10.57
C GLY A 36 -13.76 -6.82 11.16
N ASN A 37 -13.66 -7.54 12.27
CA ASN A 37 -12.36 -7.89 12.87
C ASN A 37 -11.53 -8.89 12.04
N GLN A 38 -12.17 -9.87 11.39
CA GLN A 38 -11.47 -10.80 10.49
C GLN A 38 -10.89 -10.07 9.28
N THR A 39 -11.69 -9.22 8.62
CA THR A 39 -11.22 -8.38 7.52
C THR A 39 -10.04 -7.49 7.91
N LYS A 40 -10.03 -6.99 9.16
CA LYS A 40 -8.88 -6.21 9.67
C LYS A 40 -7.62 -7.06 9.69
N GLU A 41 -7.70 -8.27 10.25
CA GLU A 41 -6.57 -9.19 10.38
C GLU A 41 -6.03 -9.61 9.00
N ASP A 42 -6.94 -9.86 8.05
CA ASP A 42 -6.57 -10.27 6.69
C ASP A 42 -5.84 -9.18 5.90
N ILE A 43 -6.36 -7.93 5.90
CA ILE A 43 -5.70 -6.84 5.17
C ILE A 43 -4.36 -6.48 5.79
N TRP A 44 -4.26 -6.53 7.11
CA TRP A 44 -2.98 -6.31 7.81
C TRP A 44 -1.94 -7.33 7.43
N ASN A 45 -2.33 -8.61 7.43
CA ASN A 45 -1.45 -9.70 7.03
C ASN A 45 -1.00 -9.52 5.58
N VAL A 46 -1.90 -9.11 4.67
CA VAL A 46 -1.53 -8.83 3.27
C VAL A 46 -0.56 -7.66 3.17
N ALA A 47 -0.80 -6.56 3.89
CA ALA A 47 0.05 -5.38 3.86
C ALA A 47 1.45 -5.66 4.44
N ALA A 48 1.52 -6.34 5.59
CA ALA A 48 2.79 -6.75 6.20
C ALA A 48 3.59 -7.65 5.25
N GLN A 49 2.94 -8.62 4.62
CA GLN A 49 3.56 -9.49 3.63
C GLN A 49 4.02 -8.73 2.37
N TYR A 50 3.25 -7.75 1.88
CA TYR A 50 3.67 -6.89 0.77
C TYR A 50 4.99 -6.17 1.08
N PHE A 51 5.07 -5.49 2.23
CA PHE A 51 6.29 -4.76 2.62
C PHE A 51 7.45 -5.70 2.91
N ASP A 52 7.20 -6.87 3.49
CA ASP A 52 8.23 -7.86 3.76
C ASP A 52 8.78 -8.51 2.47
N LEU A 53 7.90 -8.86 1.52
CA LEU A 53 8.30 -9.35 0.20
C LEU A 53 9.09 -8.29 -0.57
N PHE A 54 8.61 -7.05 -0.55
CA PHE A 54 9.28 -5.92 -1.17
C PHE A 54 10.68 -5.65 -0.57
N ARG A 55 10.78 -5.65 0.76
CA ARG A 55 12.05 -5.51 1.49
C ARG A 55 13.02 -6.65 1.17
N ARG A 56 12.57 -7.90 1.19
CA ARG A 56 13.41 -9.04 0.76
C ARG A 56 13.89 -8.87 -0.66
N GLY A 57 13.04 -8.42 -1.57
CA GLY A 57 13.42 -8.13 -2.95
C GLY A 57 14.51 -7.07 -3.09
N THR A 58 14.38 -5.98 -2.35
CA THR A 58 15.39 -4.90 -2.33
C THR A 58 16.73 -5.35 -1.74
N GLN A 59 16.72 -6.22 -0.71
CA GLN A 59 17.92 -6.79 -0.09
C GLN A 59 18.62 -7.86 -0.95
N LEU A 60 17.87 -8.58 -1.80
CA LEU A 60 18.36 -9.76 -2.56
C LEU A 60 18.97 -9.46 -3.97
N LYS A 61 19.43 -8.24 -4.29
CA LYS A 61 20.04 -7.94 -5.61
C LYS A 61 21.20 -8.93 -5.97
N PRO A 62 21.38 -9.41 -7.23
CA PRO A 62 20.41 -9.80 -8.24
C PRO A 62 20.42 -11.33 -8.40
N ARG A 63 19.57 -12.07 -7.70
CA ARG A 63 19.23 -13.44 -8.10
C ARG A 63 17.74 -13.50 -8.41
N PHE A 64 17.43 -13.32 -9.69
CA PHE A 64 16.09 -13.50 -10.26
C PHE A 64 15.41 -14.79 -9.75
N ASN A 65 16.21 -15.85 -9.55
CA ASN A 65 15.73 -17.16 -9.07
C ASN A 65 15.31 -17.18 -7.58
N ALA A 66 15.88 -16.32 -6.72
CA ALA A 66 15.56 -16.30 -5.29
C ALA A 66 14.14 -15.76 -5.03
N MET A 67 13.67 -14.86 -5.89
CA MET A 67 12.32 -14.32 -5.83
C MET A 67 11.28 -15.34 -6.29
N ALA A 68 11.54 -16.10 -7.36
CA ALA A 68 10.62 -17.13 -7.81
C ALA A 68 10.32 -18.14 -6.70
N ALA A 69 11.33 -18.52 -5.91
CA ALA A 69 11.18 -19.36 -4.73
C ALA A 69 10.40 -18.65 -3.59
N THR A 70 10.74 -17.40 -3.26
CA THR A 70 10.05 -16.63 -2.20
C THR A 70 8.57 -16.36 -2.53
N ILE A 71 8.27 -16.13 -3.81
CA ILE A 71 6.91 -15.96 -4.31
C ILE A 71 6.16 -17.30 -4.26
N SER A 72 6.80 -18.40 -4.69
CA SER A 72 6.18 -19.73 -4.68
C SER A 72 5.85 -20.22 -3.26
N ASP A 73 6.68 -19.90 -2.26
CA ASP A 73 6.41 -20.28 -0.86
C ASP A 73 5.28 -19.44 -0.22
N ASN A 74 5.07 -18.20 -0.67
CA ASN A 74 4.07 -17.28 -0.10
C ASN A 74 2.74 -17.24 -0.90
N GLN A 75 2.59 -18.04 -1.96
CA GLN A 75 1.42 -18.04 -2.85
C GLN A 75 0.10 -18.43 -2.16
N THR A 76 0.15 -19.07 -1.00
CA THR A 76 -1.03 -19.59 -0.30
C THR A 76 -1.76 -18.59 0.58
N ALA A 77 -1.16 -17.42 0.89
CA ALA A 77 -1.73 -16.44 1.84
C ALA A 77 -2.01 -15.04 1.24
N LEU A 78 -1.51 -14.75 0.04
CA LEU A 78 -1.78 -13.50 -0.67
C LEU A 78 -2.89 -13.73 -1.71
N ASN A 79 -4.14 -13.44 -1.31
CA ASN A 79 -5.31 -13.26 -2.16
C ASN A 79 -5.05 -13.14 -3.69
N ASP A 80 -4.98 -14.29 -4.37
CA ASP A 80 -4.83 -14.45 -5.82
C ASP A 80 -3.63 -13.76 -6.49
N GLY A 81 -2.58 -13.42 -5.74
CA GLY A 81 -1.31 -12.92 -6.29
C GLY A 81 -1.29 -11.43 -6.68
N TYR A 82 -2.36 -10.65 -6.49
CA TYR A 82 -2.39 -9.21 -6.79
C TYR A 82 -1.34 -8.42 -6.01
N ALA A 83 -1.29 -8.60 -4.69
CA ALA A 83 -0.30 -7.94 -3.85
C ALA A 83 1.12 -8.46 -4.13
N THR A 84 1.29 -9.69 -4.62
CA THR A 84 2.57 -10.26 -5.03
C THR A 84 3.07 -9.59 -6.31
N GLU A 85 2.18 -9.43 -7.30
CA GLU A 85 2.48 -8.76 -8.56
C GLU A 85 2.77 -7.27 -8.34
N ALA A 86 2.00 -6.60 -7.45
CA ALA A 86 2.29 -5.23 -7.05
C ALA A 86 3.66 -5.11 -6.37
N ALA A 87 3.99 -6.01 -5.43
CA ALA A 87 5.30 -6.03 -4.77
C ALA A 87 6.44 -6.25 -5.77
N ARG A 88 6.23 -7.15 -6.75
CA ARG A 88 7.17 -7.41 -7.84
C ARG A 88 7.40 -6.16 -8.69
N ARG A 89 6.34 -5.46 -9.10
CA ARG A 89 6.42 -4.21 -9.87
C ARG A 89 7.15 -3.12 -9.10
N SER A 90 6.78 -2.89 -7.85
CA SER A 90 7.45 -1.94 -6.97
C SER A 90 8.93 -2.30 -6.83
N TRP A 91 9.28 -3.57 -6.70
CA TRP A 91 10.69 -3.98 -6.63
C TRP A 91 11.43 -3.73 -7.95
N CYS A 92 10.89 -4.13 -9.10
CA CYS A 92 11.52 -3.81 -10.39
C CYS A 92 11.78 -2.30 -10.54
N PHE A 93 10.85 -1.48 -10.04
CA PHE A 93 11.02 -0.02 -9.94
C PHE A 93 12.20 0.35 -9.00
N SER A 94 12.24 -0.18 -7.78
CA SER A 94 13.28 0.16 -6.79
C SER A 94 14.70 -0.17 -7.23
N GLN A 95 14.89 -1.18 -8.10
CA GLN A 95 16.20 -1.52 -8.64
C GLN A 95 16.85 -0.38 -9.46
N ARG A 96 16.08 0.61 -9.93
CA ARG A 96 16.63 1.78 -10.65
C ARG A 96 17.29 2.81 -9.73
N PHE A 97 17.06 2.69 -8.43
CA PHE A 97 17.61 3.55 -7.39
C PHE A 97 18.63 2.77 -6.56
N ASP A 98 19.63 3.48 -6.06
CA ASP A 98 20.58 2.94 -5.08
C ASP A 98 20.15 3.35 -3.69
N ASP A 99 20.56 2.55 -2.70
CA ASP A 99 20.26 2.80 -1.28
C ASP A 99 18.76 3.05 -1.03
N PHE A 100 17.93 2.22 -1.68
CA PHE A 100 16.48 2.34 -1.67
C PHE A 100 15.91 1.71 -0.40
N GLU A 101 15.19 2.50 0.38
CA GLU A 101 14.54 2.09 1.63
C GLU A 101 13.09 2.54 1.66
N VAL A 102 12.19 1.70 2.18
CA VAL A 102 10.79 2.05 2.44
C VAL A 102 10.45 1.67 3.87
N GLU A 103 9.99 2.66 4.63
CA GLU A 103 9.59 2.53 6.03
C GLU A 103 8.09 2.82 6.15
N PRO A 104 7.24 1.82 6.45
CA PRO A 104 5.85 2.06 6.81
C PRO A 104 5.75 2.53 8.27
N PHE A 105 5.06 3.64 8.54
CA PHE A 105 5.01 4.21 9.90
C PHE A 105 3.62 4.70 10.34
N GLY A 106 2.61 4.68 9.46
CA GLY A 106 1.26 5.13 9.80
C GLY A 106 0.21 4.33 9.08
N LEU A 107 -0.98 4.24 9.67
CA LEU A 107 -2.11 3.52 9.08
C LEU A 107 -3.38 4.34 9.18
N LYS A 108 -4.10 4.44 8.07
CA LYS A 108 -5.47 4.94 7.99
C LYS A 108 -6.38 3.86 7.42
N ARG A 109 -7.48 3.60 8.12
CA ARG A 109 -8.56 2.73 7.62
C ARG A 109 -9.61 3.56 6.90
N MET A 110 -10.20 2.97 5.88
CA MET A 110 -11.32 3.53 5.14
C MET A 110 -12.61 2.80 5.54
N GLU A 111 -13.75 3.47 5.37
CA GLU A 111 -15.07 2.92 5.72
C GLU A 111 -15.44 1.68 4.90
N ASN A 112 -14.95 1.59 3.66
CA ASN A 112 -15.14 0.46 2.75
C ASN A 112 -14.25 -0.76 3.07
N GLY A 113 -13.57 -0.76 4.21
CA GLY A 113 -12.64 -1.82 4.61
C GLY A 113 -11.23 -1.68 4.03
N SER A 114 -11.00 -0.80 3.04
CA SER A 114 -9.66 -0.57 2.48
C SER A 114 -8.72 0.13 3.47
N VAL A 115 -7.43 0.09 3.17
CA VAL A 115 -6.39 0.58 4.08
C VAL A 115 -5.35 1.40 3.34
N THR A 116 -4.93 2.52 3.91
CA THR A 116 -3.77 3.30 3.46
C THR A 116 -2.68 3.25 4.51
N ILE A 117 -1.47 2.90 4.10
CA ILE A 117 -0.28 2.91 4.95
C ILE A 117 0.60 4.08 4.55
N ALA A 118 0.90 4.98 5.48
CA ALA A 118 1.86 6.06 5.27
C ALA A 118 3.27 5.48 5.25
N THR A 119 4.06 5.92 4.28
CA THR A 119 5.42 5.43 4.04
C THR A 119 6.41 6.58 3.93
N ARG A 120 7.65 6.31 4.35
CA ARG A 120 8.80 7.14 4.06
C ARG A 120 9.71 6.36 3.13
N THR A 121 9.96 6.90 1.95
CA THR A 121 10.79 6.28 0.92
C THR A 121 12.07 7.08 0.77
N SER A 122 13.22 6.44 0.94
CA SER A 122 14.53 7.09 0.85
C SER A 122 15.33 6.48 -0.29
N VAL A 123 15.95 7.31 -1.12
CA VAL A 123 16.78 6.86 -2.25
C VAL A 123 17.99 7.76 -2.46
N THR A 124 19.08 7.18 -2.95
CA THR A 124 20.27 7.92 -3.35
C THR A 124 20.34 8.05 -4.87
N LEU A 125 20.47 9.29 -5.35
CA LEU A 125 20.52 9.64 -6.76
C LEU A 125 21.95 9.47 -7.30
N THR A 126 22.30 8.26 -7.70
CA THR A 126 23.63 7.96 -8.27
C THR A 126 23.69 8.23 -9.77
N GLU A 127 24.88 8.17 -10.36
CA GLU A 127 25.05 8.26 -11.82
C GLU A 127 24.24 7.17 -12.55
N ARG A 128 24.10 5.99 -11.94
CA ARG A 128 23.27 4.90 -12.46
C ARG A 128 21.79 5.28 -12.46
N THR A 129 21.31 5.90 -11.38
CA THR A 129 19.93 6.41 -11.29
C THR A 129 19.69 7.51 -12.31
N LEU A 130 20.58 8.49 -12.42
CA LEU A 130 20.45 9.59 -13.38
C LEU A 130 20.38 9.06 -14.83
N ARG A 131 21.26 8.13 -15.20
CA ARG A 131 21.22 7.48 -16.54
C ARG A 131 19.94 6.69 -16.79
N LYS A 132 19.39 6.02 -15.77
CA LYS A 132 18.24 5.11 -15.92
C LYS A 132 16.88 5.78 -15.71
N VAL A 133 16.83 6.94 -15.06
CA VAL A 133 15.59 7.61 -14.63
C VAL A 133 15.46 9.01 -15.23
N PHE A 134 16.57 9.72 -15.38
CA PHE A 134 16.64 11.09 -15.92
C PHE A 134 17.63 11.18 -17.10
N PRO A 135 17.48 10.32 -18.14
CA PRO A 135 18.50 10.18 -19.18
C PRO A 135 18.76 11.50 -19.94
N HIS A 136 17.74 12.35 -20.09
CA HIS A 136 17.86 13.65 -20.76
C HIS A 136 18.82 14.61 -20.07
N LEU A 137 18.93 14.55 -18.73
CA LEU A 137 19.88 15.37 -17.97
C LEU A 137 21.35 15.01 -18.28
N CYS A 138 21.59 13.79 -18.77
CA CYS A 138 22.93 13.35 -19.16
C CYS A 138 23.28 13.74 -20.61
N ALA A 139 22.27 14.03 -21.44
CA ALA A 139 22.44 14.24 -22.88
C ALA A 139 22.62 15.72 -23.26
N SER A 140 22.06 16.65 -22.48
CA SER A 140 22.08 18.09 -22.81
C SER A 140 23.12 18.85 -21.98
N HIS A 141 23.61 19.96 -22.53
CA HIS A 141 24.46 20.90 -21.80
C HIS A 141 23.70 21.53 -20.63
N ASP A 142 22.44 21.91 -20.86
CA ASP A 142 21.55 22.50 -19.85
C ASP A 142 21.25 21.52 -18.71
N GLY A 143 21.19 20.22 -18.99
CA GLY A 143 20.97 19.18 -17.98
C GLY A 143 22.17 18.94 -17.07
N ARG A 144 23.38 19.33 -17.47
CA ARG A 144 24.62 19.05 -16.73
C ARG A 144 24.60 19.67 -15.32
N HIS A 145 24.21 20.94 -15.21
CA HIS A 145 24.20 21.62 -13.92
C HIS A 145 23.17 21.01 -12.95
N LEU A 146 22.02 20.54 -13.46
CA LEU A 146 21.01 19.83 -12.67
C LEU A 146 21.50 18.45 -12.25
N ARG A 147 22.09 17.71 -13.18
CA ARG A 147 22.70 16.41 -12.91
C ARG A 147 23.74 16.52 -11.79
N ASP A 148 24.61 17.53 -11.85
CA ASP A 148 25.67 17.71 -10.86
C ASP A 148 25.12 18.10 -9.48
N ARG A 149 23.98 18.82 -9.42
CA ARG A 149 23.27 19.07 -8.16
C ARG A 149 22.58 17.83 -7.59
N LEU A 150 22.01 16.99 -8.44
CA LEU A 150 21.30 15.78 -8.03
C LEU A 150 22.24 14.63 -7.67
N LEU A 151 23.41 14.55 -8.31
CA LEU A 151 24.33 13.44 -8.15
C LEU A 151 24.80 13.29 -6.70
N GLY A 152 24.64 12.08 -6.15
CA GLY A 152 25.03 11.74 -4.79
C GLY A 152 24.03 12.18 -3.71
N GLN A 153 22.96 12.90 -4.07
CA GLN A 153 21.96 13.33 -3.10
C GLN A 153 21.11 12.15 -2.62
N ARG A 154 20.91 12.06 -1.30
CA ARG A 154 19.92 11.18 -0.69
C ARG A 154 18.65 11.99 -0.45
N ILE A 155 17.57 11.61 -1.12
CA ILE A 155 16.26 12.24 -0.96
C ILE A 155 15.35 11.36 -0.11
N VAL A 156 14.50 12.00 0.68
CA VAL A 156 13.47 11.37 1.50
C VAL A 156 12.12 11.85 1.02
N MET A 157 11.25 10.92 0.65
CA MET A 157 9.93 11.16 0.10
C MET A 157 8.87 10.66 1.08
N HIS A 158 7.85 11.47 1.31
CA HIS A 158 6.69 11.05 2.08
C HIS A 158 5.64 10.52 1.13
N GLY A 159 5.06 9.37 1.46
CA GLY A 159 4.19 8.65 0.55
C GLY A 159 3.14 7.83 1.26
N SER A 160 2.43 7.05 0.47
CA SER A 160 1.52 6.05 1.00
C SER A 160 1.36 4.85 0.06
N THR A 161 0.93 3.73 0.63
CA THR A 161 0.51 2.55 -0.09
C THR A 161 -0.94 2.24 0.26
N TYR A 162 -1.82 2.31 -0.73
CA TYR A 162 -3.25 2.00 -0.62
C TYR A 162 -3.51 0.55 -1.01
N PHE A 163 -4.15 -0.18 -0.12
CA PHE A 163 -4.62 -1.55 -0.31
C PHE A 163 -6.14 -1.51 -0.45
N GLN A 164 -6.61 -1.73 -1.67
CA GLN A 164 -8.02 -1.77 -1.99
C GLN A 164 -8.60 -3.12 -1.59
N TRP A 165 -9.56 -3.10 -0.68
CA TRP A 165 -10.34 -4.27 -0.30
C TRP A 165 -11.62 -4.35 -1.11
N ASP A 166 -11.94 -5.55 -1.58
CA ASP A 166 -13.24 -5.91 -2.11
C ASP A 166 -14.00 -6.72 -1.06
N SER A 167 -15.12 -6.17 -0.59
CA SER A 167 -15.97 -6.83 0.41
C SER A 167 -16.67 -8.06 -0.14
N ASP A 168 -16.94 -8.09 -1.45
CA ASP A 168 -17.75 -9.15 -2.07
C ASP A 168 -16.91 -10.41 -2.25
N SER A 169 -15.66 -10.26 -2.72
CA SER A 169 -14.71 -11.37 -2.80
C SER A 169 -13.86 -11.57 -1.53
N GLY A 170 -14.01 -10.71 -0.52
CA GLY A 170 -13.31 -10.83 0.76
C GLY A 170 -11.79 -10.76 0.62
N ARG A 171 -11.28 -9.89 -0.27
CA ARG A 171 -9.86 -9.87 -0.63
C ARG A 171 -9.33 -8.53 -1.10
N VAL A 172 -8.00 -8.40 -1.11
CA VAL A 172 -7.32 -7.26 -1.72
C VAL A 172 -7.30 -7.43 -3.24
N VAL A 173 -7.82 -6.43 -3.96
CA VAL A 173 -7.91 -6.42 -5.43
C VAL A 173 -6.92 -5.45 -6.08
N ASN A 174 -6.33 -4.54 -5.30
CA ASN A 174 -5.37 -3.57 -5.83
C ASN A 174 -4.42 -3.06 -4.75
N VAL A 175 -3.19 -2.73 -5.16
CA VAL A 175 -2.18 -2.09 -4.31
C VAL A 175 -1.56 -0.93 -5.10
N ILE A 176 -1.71 0.29 -4.57
CA ILE A 176 -1.24 1.51 -5.22
C ILE A 176 -0.24 2.19 -4.30
N ALA A 177 1.02 2.29 -4.74
CA ALA A 177 2.08 3.00 -4.02
C ALA A 177 2.39 4.34 -4.68
N GLN A 178 2.53 5.39 -3.88
CA GLN A 178 2.85 6.76 -4.29
C GLN A 178 3.83 7.39 -3.31
N SER A 179 4.71 8.27 -3.77
CA SER A 179 5.63 9.04 -2.91
C SER A 179 5.91 10.41 -3.52
N ASP A 180 5.92 11.45 -2.71
CA ASP A 180 6.19 12.81 -3.16
C ASP A 180 7.70 13.01 -3.43
N MET A 181 8.08 12.87 -4.69
CA MET A 181 9.42 13.21 -5.19
C MET A 181 9.54 14.70 -5.53
N LEU A 182 8.42 15.40 -5.74
CA LEU A 182 8.41 16.81 -6.11
C LEU A 182 9.03 17.67 -5.01
N THR A 183 8.56 17.51 -3.78
CA THR A 183 9.01 18.30 -2.63
C THR A 183 10.51 18.21 -2.37
N PRO A 184 11.14 17.03 -2.28
CA PRO A 184 12.59 16.97 -2.09
C PRO A 184 13.37 17.50 -3.29
N MET A 185 12.87 17.34 -4.53
CA MET A 185 13.51 17.92 -5.71
C MET A 185 13.47 19.45 -5.69
N LEU A 186 12.35 20.03 -5.29
CA LEU A 186 12.21 21.47 -5.14
C LEU A 186 13.15 22.02 -4.07
N HIS A 187 13.30 21.33 -2.93
CA HIS A 187 14.27 21.72 -1.90
C HIS A 187 15.72 21.66 -2.39
N LEU A 188 16.09 20.63 -3.18
CA LEU A 188 17.45 20.49 -3.71
C LEU A 188 17.79 21.53 -4.79
N LEU A 189 16.84 21.83 -5.66
CA LEU A 189 17.06 22.67 -6.83
C LEU A 189 16.72 24.14 -6.59
N GLY A 190 15.86 24.44 -5.61
CA GLY A 190 15.47 25.81 -5.26
C GLY A 190 14.67 26.56 -6.32
N SER A 191 14.29 25.90 -7.42
CA SER A 191 13.59 26.50 -8.56
C SER A 191 12.56 25.54 -9.13
N LEU A 192 11.34 26.02 -9.32
CA LEU A 192 10.28 25.24 -9.94
C LEU A 192 10.54 25.00 -11.44
N GLU A 193 11.21 25.93 -12.11
CA GLU A 193 11.62 25.80 -13.52
C GLU A 193 12.60 24.63 -13.69
N ASP A 194 13.60 24.55 -12.80
CA ASP A 194 14.57 23.46 -12.79
C ASP A 194 13.90 22.11 -12.50
N VAL A 195 12.97 22.09 -11.54
CA VAL A 195 12.18 20.89 -11.22
C VAL A 195 11.33 20.46 -12.42
N ALA A 196 10.66 21.39 -13.09
CA ALA A 196 9.89 21.11 -14.29
C ALA A 196 10.77 20.51 -15.39
N PHE A 197 11.97 21.06 -15.61
CA PHE A 197 12.95 20.52 -16.55
C PHE A 197 13.44 19.12 -16.17
N VAL A 198 13.70 18.88 -14.88
CA VAL A 198 14.07 17.55 -14.37
C VAL A 198 12.99 16.52 -14.69
N PHE A 199 11.71 16.86 -14.50
CA PHE A 199 10.60 15.93 -14.73
C PHE A 199 10.07 15.87 -16.17
N ASP A 200 10.46 16.79 -17.07
CA ASP A 200 9.96 16.87 -18.46
C ASP A 200 10.08 15.52 -19.20
N LYS A 201 11.31 15.03 -19.33
CA LYS A 201 11.64 13.76 -20.01
C LYS A 201 12.15 12.68 -19.05
N ALA A 202 11.89 12.86 -17.76
CA ALA A 202 12.12 11.82 -16.77
C ALA A 202 11.23 10.61 -17.06
N LEU A 203 11.75 9.41 -16.80
CA LEU A 203 10.93 8.20 -16.83
C LEU A 203 10.02 8.10 -15.60
N VAL A 204 10.33 8.84 -14.53
CA VAL A 204 9.55 8.88 -13.29
C VAL A 204 8.67 10.14 -13.21
N SER A 205 7.50 10.02 -12.61
CA SER A 205 6.60 11.13 -12.29
C SER A 205 6.98 11.81 -10.97
N PRO A 206 6.47 13.03 -10.70
CA PRO A 206 6.65 13.68 -9.40
C PRO A 206 6.07 12.89 -8.22
N ASP A 207 5.08 12.02 -8.46
CA ASP A 207 4.48 11.11 -7.47
C ASP A 207 5.24 9.77 -7.34
N PHE A 208 6.45 9.71 -7.91
CA PHE A 208 7.35 8.56 -7.84
C PHE A 208 6.77 7.29 -8.48
N GLN A 209 6.06 7.46 -9.59
CA GLN A 209 5.52 6.38 -10.42
C GLN A 209 6.17 6.40 -11.81
N TRP A 210 6.13 5.29 -12.54
CA TRP A 210 6.62 5.29 -13.93
C TRP A 210 5.65 6.06 -14.85
N LYS A 211 6.22 6.80 -15.80
CA LYS A 211 5.52 7.34 -16.97
C LYS A 211 5.47 6.33 -18.12
#